data_AF-A0A6I8UFM3-F1
#
_entry.id   AF-A0A6I8UFM3-F1
#
_cell.length_a   1.000
_cell.length_b   1.000
_cell.length_c   1.000
_cell.angle_alpha   90.00
_cell.angle_beta   90.00
_cell.angle_gamma   90.00
#
_symmetry.space_group_name_H-M   'P 1'
#
loop_
_entity.id
_entity.type
_entity.pdbx_description
1 polymer ?
#
loop_
_entity_poly.entity_id
_entity_poly.type
_entity_poly.pdbx_seq_one_letter_code
_entity_poly.pdbx_strand_id
1 'polypeptide(L)'
;MKMANTSTVNLLLSVSVAVLLLQCLSLSAAASAAPQSHMERQADHRGVRLLDRFDNRYPDGSYEYRFELDDGTARYERGYFALIDKVKTLMVVGYYSYRMTDGRYITVFYNADQFGYRQNQSITPQVYPNLPRSIEVPMASSGTPGLRSQSRSESAYSSPAPSPSPYPTTRSPSESTTTPRGAATSRRGGRF
;
A
#
# COMPACT_ATOMS: atom_id res chain seq x y z
N MET A 1 -26.18 41.38 55.19
CA MET A 1 -26.20 40.70 53.87
C MET A 1 -27.32 41.30 53.04
N LYS A 2 -27.01 42.11 52.01
CA LYS A 2 -28.01 42.72 51.12
C LYS A 2 -28.40 41.70 50.05
N MET A 3 -29.65 41.25 50.06
CA MET A 3 -30.22 40.42 48.99
C MET A 3 -30.25 41.25 47.71
N ALA A 4 -29.60 40.76 46.65
CA ALA A 4 -29.75 41.34 45.32
C ALA A 4 -31.16 41.02 44.83
N ASN A 5 -31.95 42.05 44.56
CA ASN A 5 -33.35 41.93 44.15
C ASN A 5 -33.44 41.22 42.79
N THR A 6 -34.22 40.15 42.71
CA THR A 6 -34.39 39.30 41.51
C THR A 6 -34.66 40.07 40.21
N SER A 7 -35.27 41.26 40.28
CA SER A 7 -35.45 42.15 39.13
C SER A 7 -34.16 42.68 38.51
N THR A 8 -33.11 42.94 39.30
CA THR A 8 -31.82 43.38 38.75
C THR A 8 -31.07 42.23 38.09
N VAL A 9 -31.22 41.01 38.61
CA VAL A 9 -30.62 39.80 38.03
C VAL A 9 -31.27 39.45 36.68
N ASN A 10 -32.60 39.54 36.57
CA ASN A 10 -33.32 39.28 35.32
C ASN A 10 -33.06 40.36 34.26
N LEU A 11 -32.92 41.63 34.68
CA LEU A 11 -32.54 42.72 33.78
C LEU A 11 -31.13 42.49 33.22
N LEU A 12 -30.17 42.15 34.07
CA LEU A 12 -28.78 41.85 33.66
C LEU A 12 -28.67 40.59 32.78
N LEU A 13 -29.48 39.56 33.02
CA LEU A 13 -29.54 38.38 32.16
C LEU A 13 -30.11 38.73 30.78
N SER A 14 -31.17 39.54 30.71
CA SER A 14 -31.80 39.94 29.45
C SER A 14 -30.88 40.83 28.58
N VAL A 15 -30.14 41.75 29.21
CA VAL A 15 -29.18 42.62 28.52
C VAL A 15 -27.99 41.80 28.02
N SER A 16 -27.51 40.83 28.80
CA SER A 16 -26.44 39.91 28.37
C SER A 16 -26.84 39.04 27.18
N VAL A 17 -28.06 38.50 27.17
CA VAL A 17 -28.59 37.71 26.04
C VAL A 17 -28.80 38.58 24.80
N ALA A 18 -29.31 39.81 24.95
CA ALA A 18 -29.46 40.75 23.84
C ALA A 18 -28.11 41.17 23.23
N VAL A 19 -27.08 41.39 24.05
CA VAL A 19 -25.71 41.69 23.59
C VAL A 19 -25.07 40.49 22.90
N LEU A 20 -25.26 39.27 23.41
CA LEU A 20 -24.79 38.04 22.75
C LEU A 20 -25.47 37.81 21.39
N LEU A 21 -26.78 38.06 21.30
CA LEU A 21 -27.53 37.95 20.04
C LEU A 21 -27.15 39.05 19.03
N LEU A 22 -26.80 40.26 19.49
CA LEU A 22 -26.28 41.32 18.62
C LEU A 22 -24.87 41.02 18.09
N GLN A 23 -24.00 40.37 18.88
CA GLN A 23 -22.65 39.98 18.43
C GLN A 23 -22.65 38.81 17.44
N CYS A 24 -23.69 37.96 17.45
CA CYS A 24 -23.87 36.92 16.45
C CYS A 24 -24.32 37.44 15.07
N LEU A 25 -24.76 38.70 14.97
CA LEU A 25 -25.31 39.27 13.72
C LEU A 25 -24.32 40.11 12.89
N SER A 26 -23.08 40.31 13.35
CA SER A 26 -22.08 41.16 12.66
C SER A 26 -20.92 40.41 12.00
N LEU A 27 -20.98 39.09 11.86
CA LEU A 27 -19.96 38.29 11.13
C LEU A 27 -20.45 37.88 9.73
N SER A 28 -20.90 38.86 8.94
CA SER A 28 -21.06 38.72 7.49
C SER A 28 -20.07 39.65 6.79
N ALA A 29 -18.80 39.28 6.85
CA ALA A 29 -17.79 39.86 5.96
C ALA A 29 -17.99 39.26 4.56
N ALA A 30 -18.71 40.02 3.72
CA ALA A 30 -18.75 39.80 2.28
C ALA A 30 -17.34 40.02 1.71
N ALA A 31 -16.54 38.95 1.65
CA ALA A 31 -15.34 38.92 0.84
C ALA A 31 -15.75 38.73 -0.62
N SER A 32 -15.73 39.85 -1.34
CA SER A 32 -15.72 39.97 -2.80
C SER A 32 -15.34 38.67 -3.54
N ALA A 33 -16.31 38.10 -4.24
CA ALA A 33 -16.06 37.14 -5.30
C ALA A 33 -15.23 37.82 -6.40
N ALA A 34 -13.90 37.72 -6.30
CA ALA A 34 -13.06 37.80 -7.47
C ALA A 34 -13.49 36.67 -8.40
N PRO A 35 -13.54 36.87 -9.73
CA PRO A 35 -13.68 35.74 -10.64
C PRO A 35 -12.39 34.94 -10.49
N GLN A 36 -12.44 33.93 -9.64
CA GLN A 36 -11.52 32.82 -9.76
C GLN A 36 -11.77 32.32 -11.17
N SER A 37 -10.85 32.60 -12.07
CA SER A 37 -10.56 31.70 -13.17
C SER A 37 -10.19 30.38 -12.52
N HIS A 38 -11.21 29.65 -12.08
CA HIS A 38 -11.21 28.21 -12.08
C HIS A 38 -10.88 27.89 -13.53
N MET A 39 -9.58 27.70 -13.77
CA MET A 39 -9.15 26.62 -14.62
C MET A 39 -9.70 25.35 -13.95
N GLU A 40 -11.02 25.17 -14.01
CA GLU A 40 -11.59 23.88 -14.29
C GLU A 40 -10.80 23.43 -15.53
N ARG A 41 -9.72 22.69 -15.28
CA ARG A 41 -9.52 21.50 -16.09
C ARG A 41 -10.90 20.90 -16.13
N GLN A 42 -11.52 21.02 -17.29
CA GLN A 42 -12.67 20.27 -17.70
C GLN A 42 -12.29 18.82 -17.46
N ALA A 43 -12.45 18.37 -16.21
CA ALA A 43 -12.31 17.01 -15.80
C ALA A 43 -13.53 16.39 -16.44
N ASP A 44 -13.29 15.88 -17.64
CA ASP A 44 -14.16 15.00 -18.38
C ASP A 44 -15.06 14.27 -17.39
N HIS A 45 -16.33 14.68 -17.29
CA HIS A 45 -17.32 14.12 -16.37
C HIS A 45 -17.71 12.69 -16.78
N ARG A 46 -16.77 11.94 -17.36
CA ARG A 46 -16.79 10.50 -17.33
C ARG A 46 -16.53 10.12 -15.88
N GLY A 47 -17.61 9.83 -15.16
CA GLY A 47 -17.51 9.26 -13.82
C GLY A 47 -16.52 8.10 -13.82
N VAL A 48 -15.72 8.01 -12.76
CA VAL A 48 -14.73 6.94 -12.59
C VAL A 48 -15.44 5.59 -12.64
N ARG A 49 -14.94 4.66 -13.45
CA ARG A 49 -15.57 3.36 -13.68
C ARG A 49 -14.93 2.30 -12.79
N LEU A 50 -15.77 1.43 -12.23
CA LEU A 50 -15.33 0.23 -11.54
C LEU A 50 -14.75 -0.77 -12.55
N LEU A 51 -13.47 -1.12 -12.39
CA LEU A 51 -12.81 -2.18 -13.16
C LEU A 51 -13.05 -3.55 -12.54
N ASP A 52 -12.98 -3.61 -11.21
CA ASP A 52 -13.01 -4.87 -10.50
C ASP A 52 -13.46 -4.69 -9.05
N ARG A 53 -14.08 -5.72 -8.51
CA ARG A 53 -14.62 -5.76 -7.14
C ARG A 53 -14.66 -7.19 -6.63
N PHE A 54 -14.35 -7.34 -5.36
CA PHE A 54 -14.55 -8.59 -4.63
C PHE A 54 -14.93 -8.25 -3.19
N ASP A 55 -15.95 -8.93 -2.68
CA ASP A 55 -16.43 -8.83 -1.31
C ASP A 55 -16.85 -10.24 -0.87
N ASN A 56 -16.16 -10.78 0.14
CA ASN A 56 -16.46 -12.09 0.69
C ASN A 56 -16.49 -12.03 2.21
N ARG A 57 -17.51 -12.66 2.81
CA ARG A 57 -17.72 -12.75 4.26
C ARG A 57 -17.67 -14.21 4.68
N TYR A 58 -16.78 -14.53 5.61
CA TYR A 58 -16.58 -15.89 6.07
C TYR A 58 -17.40 -16.19 7.34
N PRO A 59 -17.78 -17.45 7.60
CA PRO A 59 -18.58 -17.83 8.77
C PRO A 59 -17.94 -17.52 10.13
N ASP A 60 -16.61 -17.42 10.21
CA ASP A 60 -15.86 -17.07 11.42
C ASP A 60 -15.87 -15.57 11.75
N GLY A 61 -16.47 -14.77 10.87
CA GLY A 61 -16.56 -13.32 10.90
C GLY A 61 -15.42 -12.60 10.19
N SER A 62 -14.41 -13.33 9.69
CA SER A 62 -13.37 -12.75 8.84
C SER A 62 -13.97 -12.29 7.50
N TYR A 63 -13.26 -11.42 6.79
CA TYR A 63 -13.73 -10.91 5.51
C TYR A 63 -12.57 -10.54 4.60
N GLU A 64 -12.87 -10.45 3.31
CA GLU A 64 -11.96 -9.96 2.29
C GLU A 64 -12.71 -9.01 1.36
N TYR A 65 -12.13 -7.83 1.14
CA TYR A 65 -12.72 -6.77 0.35
C TYR A 65 -11.67 -6.13 -0.54
N ARG A 66 -11.98 -5.93 -1.82
CA ARG A 66 -11.12 -5.17 -2.73
C ARG A 66 -11.92 -4.54 -3.86
N PHE A 67 -11.41 -3.43 -4.38
CA PHE A 67 -11.90 -2.81 -5.60
C PHE A 67 -10.77 -2.14 -6.37
N GLU A 68 -11.02 -1.93 -7.66
CA GLU A 68 -10.13 -1.22 -8.57
C GLU A 68 -10.97 -0.34 -9.51
N LEU A 69 -10.53 0.90 -9.68
CA LEU A 69 -11.14 1.91 -10.52
C LEU A 69 -10.26 2.22 -11.74
N ASP A 70 -10.86 2.74 -12.81
CA ASP A 70 -10.14 3.01 -14.07
C ASP A 70 -9.20 4.22 -14.03
N ASP A 71 -9.32 5.07 -13.01
CA ASP A 71 -8.37 6.14 -12.70
C ASP A 71 -7.11 5.65 -11.96
N GLY A 72 -7.05 4.35 -11.65
CA GLY A 72 -5.97 3.69 -10.92
C GLY A 72 -6.11 3.79 -9.40
N THR A 73 -7.26 4.22 -8.88
CA THR A 73 -7.59 4.09 -7.47
C THR A 73 -7.92 2.63 -7.15
N ALA A 74 -7.27 2.06 -6.13
CA ALA A 74 -7.49 0.69 -5.71
C ALA A 74 -7.42 0.53 -4.20
N ARG A 75 -8.14 -0.46 -3.66
CA ARG A 75 -8.04 -0.88 -2.26
C ARG A 75 -8.14 -2.39 -2.17
N TYR A 76 -7.36 -2.97 -1.27
CA TYR A 76 -7.53 -4.34 -0.79
C TYR A 76 -7.45 -4.31 0.72
N GLU A 77 -8.34 -5.04 1.39
CA GLU A 77 -8.21 -5.35 2.80
C GLU A 77 -8.71 -6.77 3.13
N ARG A 78 -8.11 -7.35 4.16
CA ARG A 78 -8.57 -8.59 4.76
C ARG A 78 -8.65 -8.41 6.27
N GLY A 79 -9.83 -8.65 6.82
CA GLY A 79 -10.08 -8.69 8.25
C GLY A 79 -10.08 -10.12 8.76
N TYR A 80 -9.39 -10.38 9.87
CA TYR A 80 -9.35 -11.68 10.54
C TYR A 80 -9.32 -11.48 12.05
N PHE A 81 -9.52 -12.54 12.82
CA PHE A 81 -9.49 -12.46 14.28
C PHE A 81 -8.28 -13.18 14.86
N ALA A 82 -7.62 -12.52 15.81
CA ALA A 82 -6.54 -13.10 16.61
C ALA A 82 -6.95 -13.08 18.10
N LEU A 83 -6.43 -14.02 18.88
CA LEU A 83 -6.57 -14.00 20.34
C LEU A 83 -5.39 -13.24 20.95
N ILE A 84 -5.66 -12.04 21.48
CA ILE A 84 -4.70 -11.19 22.20
C ILE A 84 -5.17 -11.12 23.65
N ASP A 85 -4.34 -11.56 24.60
CA ASP A 85 -4.68 -11.58 26.03
C ASP A 85 -6.04 -12.27 26.33
N LYS A 86 -6.32 -13.37 25.62
CA LYS A 86 -7.59 -14.14 25.66
C LYS A 86 -8.81 -13.39 25.14
N VAL A 87 -8.63 -12.22 24.54
CA VAL A 87 -9.68 -11.44 23.87
C VAL A 87 -9.61 -11.70 22.37
N LYS A 88 -10.76 -11.99 21.75
CA LYS A 88 -10.89 -12.09 20.28
C LYS A 88 -10.82 -10.67 19.70
N THR A 89 -9.67 -10.31 19.14
CA THR A 89 -9.39 -8.98 18.58
C THR A 89 -9.45 -9.03 17.06
N LEU A 90 -10.14 -8.06 16.45
CA LEU A 90 -10.15 -7.86 15.01
C LEU A 90 -8.80 -7.28 14.56
N MET A 91 -8.20 -7.94 13.58
CA MET A 91 -7.00 -7.53 12.88
C MET A 91 -7.37 -7.25 11.43
N VAL A 92 -6.92 -6.13 10.89
CA VAL A 92 -7.11 -5.77 9.48
C VAL A 92 -5.75 -5.52 8.86
N VAL A 93 -5.51 -6.10 7.69
CA VAL A 93 -4.33 -5.85 6.87
C VAL A 93 -4.78 -5.44 5.49
N GLY A 94 -4.07 -4.51 4.87
CA GLY A 94 -4.50 -4.03 3.56
C GLY A 94 -3.54 -3.06 2.91
N TYR A 95 -3.96 -2.61 1.74
CA TYR A 95 -3.35 -1.48 1.05
C TYR A 95 -4.40 -0.62 0.37
N TYR A 96 -4.04 0.63 0.09
CA TYR A 96 -4.73 1.45 -0.89
C TYR A 96 -3.72 2.08 -1.85
N SER A 97 -4.15 2.36 -3.07
CA SER A 97 -3.38 3.05 -4.07
C SER A 97 -4.22 4.10 -4.78
N TYR A 98 -3.59 5.22 -5.15
CA TYR A 98 -4.21 6.24 -6.00
C TYR A 98 -3.13 7.00 -6.78
N ARG A 99 -3.56 7.66 -7.86
CA ARG A 99 -2.69 8.49 -8.67
C ARG A 99 -2.51 9.88 -8.04
N MET A 100 -1.26 10.27 -7.82
CA MET A 100 -0.87 11.59 -7.32
C MET A 100 -0.98 12.68 -8.39
N THR A 101 -0.92 13.94 -7.96
CA THR A 101 -0.98 15.11 -8.85
C THR A 101 0.22 15.23 -9.79
N ASP A 102 1.37 14.65 -9.43
CA ASP A 102 2.58 14.57 -10.27
C ASP A 102 2.54 13.42 -11.30
N GLY A 103 1.43 12.66 -11.33
CA GLY A 103 1.22 11.54 -12.24
C GLY A 103 1.75 10.19 -11.75
N ARG A 104 2.56 10.16 -10.68
CA ARG A 104 2.99 8.91 -10.02
C ARG A 104 1.84 8.28 -9.24
N TYR A 105 2.00 7.03 -8.83
CA TYR A 105 1.06 6.36 -7.91
C TYR A 105 1.64 6.35 -6.51
N ILE A 106 0.79 6.46 -5.49
CA ILE A 106 1.14 6.02 -4.15
C ILE A 106 0.49 4.68 -3.88
N THR A 107 1.19 3.77 -3.20
CA THR A 107 0.56 2.62 -2.55
C THR A 107 0.98 2.62 -1.09
N VAL A 108 0.01 2.53 -0.18
CA VAL A 108 0.24 2.50 1.26
C VAL A 108 -0.24 1.16 1.79
N PHE A 109 0.65 0.43 2.45
CA PHE A 109 0.36 -0.82 3.15
C PHE A 109 0.15 -0.52 4.63
N TYR A 110 -0.86 -1.13 5.24
CA TYR A 110 -1.26 -0.82 6.60
C TYR A 110 -1.74 -2.05 7.37
N ASN A 111 -1.68 -1.92 8.70
CA ASN A 111 -2.36 -2.79 9.65
C ASN A 111 -3.30 -1.94 10.51
N ALA A 112 -4.42 -2.50 10.95
CA ALA A 112 -5.28 -1.91 11.97
C ALA A 112 -5.72 -2.98 12.98
N ASP A 113 -5.73 -2.62 14.26
CA ASP A 113 -6.10 -3.50 15.37
C ASP A 113 -6.62 -2.66 16.55
N GLN A 114 -6.60 -3.21 17.76
CA GLN A 114 -7.00 -2.53 19.01
C GLN A 114 -6.23 -1.23 19.30
N PHE A 115 -5.04 -1.04 18.71
CA PHE A 115 -4.26 0.19 18.85
C PHE A 115 -4.48 1.17 17.68
N GLY A 116 -5.47 0.90 16.83
CA GLY A 116 -5.83 1.73 15.69
C GLY A 116 -5.03 1.44 14.43
N TYR A 117 -5.17 2.33 13.44
CA TYR A 117 -4.52 2.23 12.13
C TYR A 117 -3.03 2.60 12.21
N ARG A 118 -2.19 1.81 11.55
CA ARG A 118 -0.75 2.06 11.40
C ARG A 118 -0.31 1.77 9.97
N GLN A 119 0.37 2.74 9.37
CA GLN A 119 1.04 2.55 8.09
C GLN A 119 2.32 1.74 8.30
N ASN A 120 2.48 0.68 7.51
CA ASN A 120 3.66 -0.20 7.54
C ASN A 120 4.73 0.28 6.56
N GLN A 121 4.32 0.50 5.30
CA GLN A 121 5.20 0.82 4.18
C GLN A 121 4.43 1.63 3.15
N SER A 122 5.16 2.42 2.35
CA SER A 122 4.63 3.00 1.11
C SER A 122 5.62 2.90 -0.04
N ILE A 123 5.11 2.82 -1.27
CA ILE A 123 5.89 2.90 -2.50
C ILE A 123 5.31 3.96 -3.44
N THR A 124 6.15 4.55 -4.28
CA THR A 124 5.75 5.63 -5.19
C THR A 124 6.23 5.43 -6.64
N PRO A 125 5.73 4.40 -7.35
CA PRO A 125 6.14 4.14 -8.73
C PRO A 125 5.56 5.14 -9.74
N GLN A 126 6.23 5.30 -10.88
CA GLN A 126 5.75 6.15 -11.98
C GLN A 126 4.64 5.50 -12.81
N VAL A 127 4.59 4.17 -12.84
CA VAL A 127 3.59 3.36 -13.53
C VAL A 127 2.68 2.71 -12.50
N TYR A 128 1.46 2.36 -12.91
CA TYR A 128 0.52 1.64 -12.05
C TYR A 128 1.20 0.40 -11.43
N PRO A 129 1.18 0.24 -10.10
CA PRO A 129 1.87 -0.85 -9.42
C PRO A 129 1.24 -2.21 -9.72
N ASN A 130 2.07 -3.27 -9.72
CA ASN A 130 1.55 -4.63 -9.67
C ASN A 130 1.06 -4.92 -8.25
N LEU A 131 -0.24 -4.74 -8.02
CA LEU A 131 -0.83 -4.87 -6.69
C LEU A 131 -1.16 -6.34 -6.36
N PRO A 132 -0.85 -6.82 -5.14
CA PRO A 132 -1.20 -8.17 -4.72
C PRO A 132 -2.70 -8.43 -4.80
N ARG A 133 -3.08 -9.59 -5.34
CA ARG A 133 -4.50 -10.00 -5.47
C ARG A 133 -4.98 -10.87 -4.32
N SER A 134 -4.10 -11.18 -3.38
CA SER A 134 -4.37 -11.91 -2.15
C SER A 134 -3.40 -11.45 -1.06
N ILE A 135 -3.88 -11.24 0.16
CA ILE A 135 -3.04 -11.04 1.34
C ILE A 135 -3.15 -12.28 2.24
N GLU A 136 -2.01 -12.90 2.51
CA GLU A 136 -1.92 -13.97 3.49
C GLU A 136 -2.14 -13.40 4.89
N VAL A 137 -3.06 -14.00 5.64
CA VAL A 137 -3.26 -13.71 7.05
C VAL A 137 -3.04 -14.98 7.84
N PRO A 138 -2.55 -14.90 9.09
CA PRO A 138 -2.56 -16.03 9.99
C PRO A 138 -4.04 -16.39 10.25
N MET A 139 -4.57 -17.38 9.52
CA MET A 139 -5.87 -17.93 9.88
C MET A 139 -5.72 -18.56 11.26
N ALA A 140 -6.64 -18.23 12.16
CA ALA A 140 -6.80 -18.98 13.40
C ALA A 140 -7.09 -20.42 13.00
N SER A 141 -6.10 -21.28 13.12
CA SER A 141 -6.26 -22.71 12.89
C SER A 141 -7.38 -23.20 13.81
N SER A 142 -8.52 -23.55 13.24
CA SER A 142 -9.51 -24.38 13.93
C SER A 142 -8.79 -25.68 14.28
N GLY A 143 -8.54 -25.89 15.58
CA GLY A 143 -7.65 -26.93 16.06
C GLY A 143 -8.00 -28.33 15.53
N THR A 144 -7.02 -28.99 14.93
CA THR A 144 -6.78 -30.41 15.19
C THR A 144 -5.40 -30.48 15.85
N PRO A 145 -5.29 -30.84 17.14
CA PRO A 145 -4.00 -31.16 17.73
C PRO A 145 -3.56 -32.50 17.15
N GLY A 146 -2.80 -32.45 16.06
CA GLY A 146 -2.35 -33.67 15.40
C GLY A 146 -1.91 -33.39 13.98
N LEU A 147 -0.65 -32.98 13.84
CA LEU A 147 0.34 -33.47 12.89
C LEU A 147 1.37 -32.34 12.70
N ARG A 148 2.45 -32.43 13.49
CA ARG A 148 3.72 -31.77 13.18
C ARG A 148 4.16 -32.26 11.80
N SER A 149 3.88 -31.52 10.74
CA SER A 149 4.70 -31.59 9.54
C SER A 149 6.02 -30.90 9.87
N GLN A 150 6.95 -31.67 10.46
CA GLN A 150 8.36 -31.35 10.36
C GLN A 150 8.73 -31.46 8.87
N SER A 151 8.54 -30.37 8.12
CA SER A 151 9.30 -30.18 6.89
C SER A 151 10.73 -29.86 7.31
N ARG A 152 11.45 -30.93 7.66
CA ARG A 152 12.90 -30.98 7.71
C ARG A 152 13.37 -30.60 6.31
N SER A 153 13.81 -29.36 6.13
CA SER A 153 14.60 -28.97 4.97
C SER A 153 15.93 -29.72 5.07
N GLU A 154 15.95 -30.95 4.55
CA GLU A 154 17.16 -31.69 4.23
C GLU A 154 17.88 -30.91 3.12
N SER A 155 18.95 -30.23 3.50
CA SER A 155 19.98 -29.74 2.60
C SER A 155 20.62 -30.94 1.90
N ALA A 156 20.09 -31.26 0.73
CA ALA A 156 20.67 -32.24 -0.18
C ALA A 156 22.05 -31.75 -0.65
N TYR A 157 23.05 -32.48 -0.18
CA TYR A 157 24.32 -32.81 -0.82
C TYR A 157 24.78 -31.95 -2.00
N SER A 158 25.87 -31.22 -1.73
CA SER A 158 26.80 -30.67 -2.71
C SER A 158 27.25 -31.76 -3.69
N SER A 159 27.01 -31.55 -4.99
CA SER A 159 27.51 -32.41 -6.06
C SER A 159 29.04 -32.51 -6.03
N PRO A 160 29.65 -33.70 -6.17
CA PRO A 160 31.09 -33.84 -6.32
C PRO A 160 31.54 -33.50 -7.75
N ALA A 161 32.69 -32.84 -7.85
CA ALA A 161 33.34 -32.48 -9.11
C ALA A 161 33.80 -33.73 -9.91
N PRO A 162 33.76 -33.69 -11.25
CA PRO A 162 34.28 -34.79 -12.07
C PRO A 162 35.82 -34.78 -12.12
N SER A 163 36.42 -35.94 -11.84
CA SER A 163 37.85 -36.23 -11.99
C SER A 163 38.20 -36.47 -13.48
N PRO A 164 39.34 -35.98 -13.99
CA PRO A 164 39.84 -36.36 -15.31
C PRO A 164 40.73 -37.62 -15.27
N SER A 165 40.59 -38.49 -16.27
CA SER A 165 41.37 -39.74 -16.49
C SER A 165 42.61 -39.50 -17.41
N PRO A 166 43.45 -40.50 -17.79
CA PRO A 166 44.86 -40.56 -17.32
C PRO A 166 45.98 -40.62 -18.43
N TYR A 167 47.14 -39.98 -18.14
CA TYR A 167 48.56 -40.16 -18.63
C TYR A 167 48.92 -40.11 -20.14
N PRO A 168 50.23 -40.00 -20.58
CA PRO A 168 51.50 -39.67 -19.88
C PRO A 168 52.43 -38.59 -20.52
N THR A 169 53.39 -38.10 -19.71
CA THR A 169 54.82 -37.72 -19.92
C THR A 169 55.33 -37.15 -21.28
N THR A 170 55.91 -35.93 -21.29
CA THR A 170 57.37 -35.63 -21.51
C THR A 170 57.70 -34.14 -21.81
N ARG A 171 58.74 -33.65 -21.13
CA ARG A 171 59.80 -32.69 -21.57
C ARG A 171 59.48 -31.19 -21.77
N SER A 172 60.15 -30.34 -20.97
CA SER A 172 60.39 -28.89 -21.10
C SER A 172 61.33 -28.55 -22.29
N PRO A 173 61.79 -27.28 -22.53
CA PRO A 173 61.33 -25.93 -22.16
C PRO A 173 61.33 -24.93 -23.37
N SER A 174 61.24 -23.62 -23.06
CA SER A 174 61.84 -22.44 -23.75
C SER A 174 61.10 -21.69 -24.88
N GLU A 175 61.14 -20.35 -24.73
CA GLU A 175 61.06 -19.28 -25.76
C GLU A 175 59.69 -19.06 -26.43
N SER A 176 59.30 -17.89 -26.94
CA SER A 176 59.66 -16.47 -26.84
C SER A 176 58.56 -15.73 -27.63
N THR A 177 58.30 -14.47 -27.27
CA THR A 177 57.85 -13.34 -28.11
C THR A 177 57.40 -13.61 -29.56
N THR A 178 56.21 -13.09 -29.95
CA THR A 178 55.94 -12.34 -31.23
C THR A 178 54.44 -12.28 -31.60
N THR A 179 53.83 -11.08 -31.54
CA THR A 179 52.72 -10.61 -32.42
C THR A 179 53.28 -10.39 -33.85
N PRO A 180 52.55 -10.20 -34.98
CA PRO A 180 51.10 -10.11 -35.23
C PRO A 180 50.61 -10.72 -36.59
N ARG A 181 49.35 -10.38 -36.98
CA ARG A 181 48.88 -9.98 -38.33
C ARG A 181 48.42 -11.06 -39.34
N GLY A 182 47.19 -10.81 -39.84
CA GLY A 182 46.67 -11.20 -41.16
C GLY A 182 45.80 -12.45 -41.15
N ALA A 183 44.75 -12.63 -41.95
CA ALA A 183 44.09 -11.82 -42.97
C ALA A 183 42.84 -12.62 -43.40
N ALA A 184 41.81 -11.92 -43.92
CA ALA A 184 40.76 -12.42 -44.83
C ALA A 184 39.79 -13.50 -44.24
N THR A 185 38.50 -13.61 -44.60
CA THR A 185 37.78 -13.19 -45.81
C THR A 185 36.27 -13.21 -45.54
N SER A 186 35.59 -12.18 -46.05
CA SER A 186 34.23 -12.10 -46.63
C SER A 186 33.27 -13.31 -46.57
N ARG A 187 31.99 -13.04 -46.20
CA ARG A 187 30.73 -13.25 -46.98
C ARG A 187 29.53 -13.13 -46.00
N ARG A 188 28.73 -12.06 -45.97
CA ARG A 188 27.68 -11.59 -46.92
C ARG A 188 26.54 -12.60 -47.17
N GLY A 189 25.41 -12.35 -46.52
CA GLY A 189 24.04 -12.81 -46.85
C GLY A 189 23.11 -12.33 -45.72
N GLY A 190 22.14 -11.44 -45.89
CA GLY A 190 21.20 -11.25 -46.99
C GLY A 190 19.95 -12.10 -46.71
N ARG A 191 19.05 -11.65 -45.83
CA ARG A 191 17.77 -10.97 -46.15
C ARG A 191 16.69 -11.96 -46.62
N PHE A 192 15.63 -12.12 -45.84
CA PHE A 192 14.23 -11.84 -46.20
C PHE A 192 13.48 -11.41 -44.94
#